data_AF-A0A1G3VGV9-F1
#
_entry.id   AF-A0A1G3VGV9-F1
#
_cell.length_a   1.000
_cell.length_b   1.000
_cell.length_c   1.000
_cell.angle_alpha   90.00
_cell.angle_beta   90.00
_cell.angle_gamma   90.00
#
_symmetry.space_group_name_H-M   'P 1'
#
loop_
_entity.id
_entity.type
_entity.pdbx_description
1 polymer ?
#
loop_
_entity_poly.entity_id
_entity_poly.type
_entity_poly.pdbx_seq_one_letter_code
_entity_poly.pdbx_strand_id
1 'polypeptide(L)'
;MSKVIDIEDRIKLEQKKKAKVDRAKKLEAVRKVVQCTRCLARCAKCGVQFETHEMYQRQKGPYRFCPFCQEEYDDFLQIQKGEESPFYWHNKAWVALWQVWIDYQQAMKAYGESQEFIDLVREVEWDR
;
A
#
# COMPACT_ATOMS: atom_id res chain seq x y z
N MET A 1 -44.78 -21.48 23.54
CA MET A 1 -44.07 -21.48 22.24
C MET A 1 -43.61 -20.08 21.76
N SER A 2 -43.85 -18.99 22.50
CA SER A 2 -43.40 -17.63 22.10
C SER A 2 -41.95 -17.29 22.50
N LYS A 3 -41.40 -17.91 23.56
CA LYS A 3 -40.02 -17.64 24.03
C LYS A 3 -38.91 -18.18 23.12
N VAL A 4 -39.20 -19.18 22.28
CA VAL A 4 -38.21 -19.78 21.38
C VAL A 4 -37.98 -18.91 20.14
N ILE A 5 -39.03 -18.25 19.64
CA ILE A 5 -38.98 -17.33 18.49
C ILE A 5 -38.11 -16.09 18.81
N ASP A 6 -38.18 -15.57 20.04
CA ASP A 6 -37.35 -14.44 20.52
C ASP A 6 -35.85 -14.80 20.55
N ILE A 7 -35.50 -16.02 20.99
CA ILE A 7 -34.10 -16.47 21.06
C ILE A 7 -33.49 -16.64 19.66
N GLU A 8 -34.22 -17.24 18.71
CA GLU A 8 -33.77 -17.37 17.33
C GLU A 8 -33.55 -16.01 16.66
N ASP A 9 -34.46 -15.06 16.88
CA ASP A 9 -34.34 -13.71 16.33
C ASP A 9 -33.17 -12.93 16.93
N ARG A 10 -32.91 -13.10 18.24
CA ARG A 10 -31.72 -12.54 18.89
C ARG A 10 -30.42 -13.14 18.35
N ILE A 11 -30.37 -14.45 18.12
CA ILE A 11 -29.21 -15.13 17.51
C ILE A 11 -28.98 -14.58 16.09
N LYS A 12 -30.02 -14.49 15.27
CA LYS A 12 -29.93 -13.91 13.91
C LYS A 12 -29.47 -12.47 13.94
N LEU A 13 -29.93 -11.66 14.90
CA LEU A 13 -29.51 -10.26 15.05
C LEU A 13 -28.02 -10.15 15.39
N GLU A 14 -27.54 -10.96 16.35
CA GLU A 14 -26.12 -10.97 16.72
C GLU A 14 -25.23 -11.49 15.59
N GLN A 15 -25.68 -12.52 14.84
CA GLN A 15 -24.99 -12.99 13.63
C GLN A 15 -24.88 -11.90 12.57
N LYS A 16 -25.98 -11.16 12.30
CA LYS A 16 -25.97 -10.02 11.36
C LYS A 16 -25.01 -8.92 11.80
N LYS A 17 -24.98 -8.59 13.10
CA LYS A 17 -24.02 -7.60 13.63
C LYS A 17 -22.58 -8.06 13.44
N LYS A 18 -22.28 -9.32 13.76
CA LYS A 18 -20.94 -9.90 13.61
C LYS A 18 -20.49 -9.90 12.15
N ALA A 19 -21.37 -10.30 11.23
CA ALA A 19 -21.10 -10.27 9.78
C ALA A 19 -20.81 -8.85 9.28
N LYS A 20 -21.55 -7.83 9.76
CA LYS A 20 -21.32 -6.43 9.39
C LYS A 20 -19.95 -5.92 9.87
N VAL A 21 -19.56 -6.27 11.10
CA VAL A 21 -18.26 -5.90 11.66
C VAL A 21 -17.13 -6.60 10.90
N ASP A 22 -17.29 -7.88 10.59
CA ASP A 22 -16.32 -8.65 9.83
C ASP A 22 -16.11 -8.08 8.43
N ARG A 23 -17.21 -7.78 7.73
CA ARG A 23 -17.17 -7.09 6.43
C ARG A 23 -16.44 -5.76 6.50
N ALA A 24 -16.68 -4.95 7.53
CA ALA A 24 -15.99 -3.66 7.70
C ALA A 24 -14.47 -3.86 7.88
N LYS A 25 -14.05 -4.89 8.62
CA LYS A 25 -12.62 -5.23 8.78
C LYS A 25 -11.98 -5.66 7.47
N LYS A 26 -12.66 -6.52 6.69
CA LYS A 26 -12.20 -6.98 5.38
C LYS A 26 -12.03 -5.81 4.40
N LEU A 27 -13.03 -4.93 4.35
CA LEU A 27 -12.98 -3.73 3.51
C LEU A 27 -11.81 -2.81 3.89
N GLU A 28 -11.58 -2.63 5.19
CA GLU A 28 -10.46 -1.80 5.68
C GLU A 28 -9.09 -2.43 5.33
N ALA A 29 -8.96 -3.75 5.43
CA ALA A 29 -7.75 -4.46 5.03
C ALA A 29 -7.44 -4.25 3.53
N VAL A 30 -8.46 -4.33 2.66
CA VAL A 30 -8.31 -4.05 1.22
C VAL A 30 -7.93 -2.59 0.97
N ARG A 31 -8.60 -1.63 1.63
CA ARG A 31 -8.33 -0.19 1.45
C ARG A 31 -6.88 0.17 1.76
N LYS A 32 -6.32 -0.36 2.85
CA LYS A 32 -4.94 -0.07 3.27
C LYS A 32 -3.89 -0.43 2.20
N VAL A 33 -4.13 -1.48 1.43
CA VAL A 33 -3.20 -1.93 0.38
C VAL A 33 -3.45 -1.20 -0.94
N VAL A 34 -4.71 -0.98 -1.32
CA VAL A 34 -5.07 -0.40 -2.64
C VAL A 34 -4.93 1.13 -2.67
N GLN A 35 -5.32 1.84 -1.61
CA GLN A 35 -5.32 3.32 -1.62
C GLN A 35 -3.90 3.90 -1.60
N CYS A 36 -2.95 3.25 -0.92
CA CYS A 36 -1.58 3.75 -0.82
C CYS A 36 -0.73 3.47 -2.07
N THR A 37 -1.05 2.44 -2.86
CA THR A 37 -0.21 2.02 -4.00
C THR A 37 -0.55 2.72 -5.32
N ARG A 38 -1.74 3.34 -5.44
CA ARG A 38 -2.24 3.93 -6.69
C ARG A 38 -2.48 5.44 -6.66
N CYS A 39 -2.12 6.14 -5.59
CA CYS A 39 -2.30 7.59 -5.51
C CYS A 39 -1.34 8.31 -6.46
N LEU A 40 -1.85 8.77 -7.61
CA LEU A 40 -1.06 9.45 -8.63
C LEU A 40 -0.60 10.87 -8.23
N ALA A 41 -1.12 11.41 -7.13
CA ALA A 41 -0.89 12.78 -6.68
C ALA A 41 0.17 12.90 -5.56
N ARG A 42 0.89 11.82 -5.23
CA ARG A 42 1.86 11.79 -4.12
C ARG A 42 3.15 11.07 -4.49
N CYS A 43 4.26 11.46 -3.87
CA CYS A 43 5.53 10.75 -3.98
C CYS A 43 5.44 9.40 -3.29
N ALA A 44 5.89 8.35 -3.97
CA ALA A 44 5.91 6.98 -3.44
C ALA A 44 6.81 6.83 -2.19
N LYS A 45 7.87 7.66 -2.06
CA LYS A 45 8.84 7.60 -0.96
C LYS A 45 8.41 8.44 0.24
N CYS A 46 8.21 9.74 0.06
CA CYS A 46 7.97 10.68 1.15
C CYS A 46 6.51 11.12 1.31
N GLY A 47 5.61 10.74 0.39
CA GLY A 47 4.18 11.03 0.48
C GLY A 47 3.77 12.49 0.22
N VAL A 48 4.72 13.38 -0.07
CA VAL A 48 4.44 14.79 -0.40
C VAL A 48 3.50 14.87 -1.61
N GLN A 49 2.51 15.76 -1.55
CA GLN A 49 1.61 16.04 -2.66
C GLN A 49 2.23 17.05 -3.60
N PHE A 50 1.96 16.92 -4.91
CA PHE A 50 2.41 17.87 -5.92
C PHE A 50 1.47 17.86 -7.12
N GLU A 51 1.57 18.91 -7.93
CA GLU A 51 0.76 19.06 -9.14
C GLU A 51 1.13 17.99 -10.17
N THR A 52 0.11 17.23 -10.59
CA THR A 52 0.27 16.07 -11.47
C THR A 52 0.75 16.43 -12.88
N HIS A 53 0.67 17.70 -13.28
CA HIS A 53 1.01 18.12 -14.64
C HIS A 53 2.51 17.97 -14.94
N GLU A 54 3.38 18.26 -13.98
CA GLU A 54 4.84 18.23 -14.18
C GLU A 54 5.41 16.81 -14.31
N MET A 55 4.64 15.79 -13.91
CA MET A 55 5.14 14.43 -13.74
C MET A 55 4.83 13.47 -14.90
N TYR A 56 3.78 13.73 -15.69
CA TYR A 56 3.52 12.94 -16.91
C TYR A 56 4.67 12.98 -17.91
N GLN A 57 5.52 14.02 -17.83
CA GLN A 57 6.69 14.18 -18.70
C GLN A 57 7.97 13.58 -18.10
N ARG A 58 7.99 13.20 -16.81
CA ARG A 58 9.22 12.93 -16.06
C ARG A 58 9.31 11.54 -15.39
N GLN A 59 8.28 10.69 -15.51
CA GLN A 59 8.35 9.36 -14.87
C GLN A 59 9.42 8.48 -15.55
N LYS A 60 10.60 8.41 -14.93
CA LYS A 60 11.65 7.45 -15.26
C LYS A 60 11.56 6.28 -14.28
N GLY A 61 10.91 5.18 -14.70
CA GLY A 61 10.90 3.92 -13.96
C GLY A 61 9.61 3.57 -13.20
N PRO A 62 9.66 2.56 -12.31
CA PRO A 62 8.47 1.92 -11.73
C PRO A 62 7.78 2.74 -10.63
N TYR A 63 8.51 3.66 -10.01
CA TYR A 63 8.01 4.49 -8.90
C TYR A 63 7.85 5.95 -9.34
N ARG A 64 6.90 6.63 -8.71
CA ARG A 64 6.63 8.05 -8.92
C ARG A 64 7.19 8.85 -7.77
N PHE A 65 8.24 9.61 -8.02
CA PHE A 65 8.90 10.42 -7.00
C PHE A 65 8.69 11.92 -7.26
N CYS A 66 8.75 12.70 -6.19
CA CYS A 66 9.04 14.13 -6.32
C CYS A 66 10.49 14.33 -6.82
N PRO A 67 10.87 15.52 -7.31
CA PRO A 67 12.21 15.76 -7.85
C PRO A 67 13.34 15.34 -6.89
N PHE A 68 13.20 15.67 -5.61
CA PHE A 68 14.19 15.32 -4.59
C PHE A 68 14.34 13.81 -4.40
N CYS A 69 13.23 13.07 -4.22
CA CYS A 69 13.31 11.61 -4.06
C CYS A 69 13.74 10.90 -5.36
N GLN A 70 13.57 11.54 -6.53
CA GLN A 70 14.07 11.00 -7.79
C GLN A 70 15.61 11.10 -7.84
N GLU A 71 16.17 12.25 -7.48
CA GLU A 71 17.63 12.44 -7.41
C GLU A 71 18.26 11.46 -6.41
N GLU A 72 17.70 11.35 -5.20
CA GLU A 72 18.16 10.38 -4.21
C GLU A 72 18.07 8.93 -4.71
N TYR A 73 17.01 8.58 -5.45
CA TYR A 73 16.87 7.24 -6.01
C TYR A 73 17.92 6.96 -7.09
N ASP A 74 18.19 7.94 -7.96
CA ASP A 74 19.22 7.82 -9.00
C ASP A 74 20.60 7.66 -8.37
N ASP A 75 20.92 8.43 -7.32
CA ASP A 75 22.16 8.28 -6.55
C ASP A 75 22.27 6.91 -5.87
N PHE A 76 21.18 6.42 -5.27
CA PHE A 76 21.13 5.08 -4.70
C PHE A 76 21.42 4.00 -5.75
N LEU A 77 20.87 4.13 -6.96
CA LEU A 77 21.14 3.18 -8.04
C LEU A 77 22.60 3.21 -8.50
N GLN A 78 23.25 4.38 -8.51
CA GLN A 78 24.69 4.43 -8.83
C GLN A 78 25.54 3.78 -7.74
N ILE A 79 25.22 4.03 -6.47
CA ILE A 79 25.90 3.39 -5.35
C ILE A 79 25.73 1.87 -5.40
N GLN A 80 24.56 1.36 -5.78
CA GLN A 80 24.35 -0.08 -5.98
C GLN A 80 25.21 -0.70 -7.09
N LYS A 81 25.60 0.08 -8.10
CA LYS A 81 26.54 -0.37 -9.15
C LYS A 81 27.99 -0.34 -8.72
N GLY A 82 28.29 0.11 -7.50
CA GLY A 82 29.63 0.19 -6.93
C GLY A 82 30.28 1.57 -7.06
N GLU A 83 29.53 2.60 -7.47
CA GLU A 83 30.02 3.98 -7.44
C GLU A 83 30.04 4.51 -6.00
N GLU A 84 31.03 5.33 -5.66
CA GLU A 84 31.05 6.02 -4.37
C GLU A 84 30.20 7.29 -4.43
N SER A 85 29.46 7.56 -3.36
CA SER A 85 28.70 8.81 -3.31
C SER A 85 29.62 9.99 -3.02
N PRO A 86 29.49 11.12 -3.75
CA PRO A 86 30.21 12.34 -3.41
C PRO A 86 29.67 13.03 -2.14
N PHE A 87 28.55 12.56 -1.59
CA PHE A 87 27.85 13.20 -0.47
C PHE A 87 28.06 12.45 0.84
N TYR A 88 28.51 13.16 1.89
CA TYR A 88 28.81 12.54 3.19
C TYR A 88 27.57 11.95 3.89
N TRP A 89 26.37 12.43 3.58
CA TRP A 89 25.11 11.94 4.16
C TRP A 89 24.56 10.71 3.43
N HIS A 90 25.08 10.34 2.26
CA HIS A 90 24.79 9.06 1.57
C HIS A 90 25.64 7.93 2.15
N ASN A 91 25.64 7.83 3.47
CA ASN A 91 26.36 6.80 4.21
C ASN A 91 25.64 5.44 4.14
N LYS A 92 26.24 4.43 4.76
CA LYS A 92 25.69 3.05 4.80
C LYS A 92 24.26 2.98 5.33
N ALA A 93 23.88 3.83 6.30
CA ALA A 93 22.53 3.84 6.84
C ALA A 93 21.51 4.41 5.85
N TRP A 94 21.89 5.44 5.09
CA TRP A 94 21.06 5.97 4.01
C TRP A 94 20.86 4.94 2.89
N VAL A 95 21.91 4.20 2.51
CA VAL A 95 21.80 3.10 1.53
C VAL A 95 20.88 2.00 2.05
N ALA A 96 21.03 1.60 3.32
CA ALA A 96 20.17 0.60 3.94
C ALA A 96 18.70 1.05 4.00
N LEU A 97 18.43 2.33 4.28
CA LEU A 97 17.09 2.90 4.26
C LEU A 97 16.43 2.79 2.88
N TRP A 98 17.19 3.02 1.81
CA TRP A 98 16.69 2.86 0.45
C TRP A 98 16.44 1.39 0.11
N GLN A 99 17.37 0.50 0.47
CA GLN A 99 17.19 -0.94 0.25
C GLN A 99 15.93 -1.48 0.95
N VAL A 100 15.76 -1.20 2.24
CA VAL A 100 14.58 -1.64 3.00
C VAL A 100 13.29 -1.09 2.40
N TRP A 101 13.32 0.14 1.91
CA TRP A 101 12.15 0.72 1.24
C TRP A 101 11.81 -0.01 -0.07
N ILE A 102 12.81 -0.37 -0.88
CA ILE A 102 12.60 -1.17 -2.10
C ILE A 102 12.03 -2.55 -1.75
N ASP A 103 12.60 -3.21 -0.76
CA ASP A 103 12.14 -4.53 -0.31
C ASP A 103 10.69 -4.46 0.19
N TYR A 104 10.35 -3.40 0.94
CA TYR A 104 8.97 -3.13 1.36
C TYR A 104 8.02 -2.96 0.17
N GLN A 105 8.41 -2.19 -0.87
CA GLN A 105 7.58 -2.05 -2.07
C GLN A 105 7.36 -3.38 -2.79
N GLN A 106 8.39 -4.22 -2.87
CA GLN A 106 8.29 -5.56 -3.47
C GLN A 106 7.38 -6.48 -2.65
N ALA A 107 7.52 -6.48 -1.32
CA ALA A 107 6.67 -7.26 -0.42
C ALA A 107 5.19 -6.82 -0.51
N MET A 108 4.94 -5.51 -0.58
CA MET A 108 3.59 -4.96 -0.79
C MET A 108 2.98 -5.41 -2.13
N LYS A 109 3.77 -5.41 -3.21
CA LYS A 109 3.33 -5.90 -4.51
C LYS A 109 3.02 -7.40 -4.45
N ALA A 110 3.94 -8.20 -3.92
CA ALA A 110 3.77 -9.65 -3.80
C ALA A 110 2.54 -10.02 -2.94
N TYR A 111 2.31 -9.30 -1.85
CA TYR A 111 1.09 -9.47 -1.05
C TYR A 111 -0.17 -9.09 -1.83
N GLY A 112 -0.16 -7.99 -2.58
CA GLY A 112 -1.27 -7.59 -3.45
C GLY A 112 -1.57 -8.60 -4.57
N GLU A 113 -0.57 -9.39 -4.97
CA GLU A 113 -0.66 -10.45 -5.97
C GLU A 113 -0.95 -11.84 -5.36
N SER A 114 -1.01 -11.94 -4.02
CA SER A 114 -1.33 -13.21 -3.35
C SER A 114 -2.77 -13.64 -3.58
N GLN A 115 -2.99 -14.95 -3.66
CA GLN A 115 -4.31 -15.53 -3.91
C GLN A 115 -5.30 -15.15 -2.81
N GLU A 116 -4.85 -15.17 -1.55
CA GLU A 116 -5.64 -14.81 -0.37
C GLU A 116 -6.11 -13.36 -0.42
N PHE A 117 -5.26 -12.44 -0.86
CA PHE A 117 -5.64 -11.03 -0.99
C PHE A 117 -6.60 -10.82 -2.16
N ILE A 118 -6.39 -11.50 -3.29
CA ILE A 118 -7.30 -11.45 -4.45
C ILE A 118 -8.69 -11.97 -4.07
N ASP A 119 -8.77 -13.07 -3.32
CA ASP A 119 -10.04 -13.63 -2.86
C ASP A 119 -10.73 -12.69 -1.85
N LEU A 120 -9.96 -12.05 -0.96
CA LEU A 120 -10.47 -11.02 -0.07
C LEU A 120 -11.07 -9.83 -0.84
N VAL A 121 -10.40 -9.36 -1.91
CA VAL A 121 -10.90 -8.28 -2.78
C VAL A 121 -12.22 -8.70 -3.45
N ARG A 122 -12.28 -9.91 -4.02
CA ARG A 122 -13.50 -10.44 -4.64
C ARG A 122 -14.66 -10.53 -3.66
N GLU A 123 -14.40 -10.97 -2.43
CA GLU A 123 -15.42 -11.05 -1.38
C GLU A 123 -16.03 -9.68 -1.08
N VAL A 124 -15.21 -8.62 -0.99
CA VAL A 124 -15.70 -7.28 -0.68
C VAL A 124 -16.29 -6.53 -1.89
N GLU A 125 -15.88 -6.86 -3.11
CA GLU A 125 -16.42 -6.27 -4.35
C GLU A 125 -17.77 -6.88 -4.77
N TRP A 126 -17.95 -8.20 -4.62
CA TRP A 126 -19.15 -8.92 -5.06
C TRP A 126 -20.39 -8.63 -4.18
N ASP A 127 -20.19 -8.21 -2.93
CA ASP A 127 -21.24 -7.87 -1.98
C ASP A 127 -21.83 -6.44 -2.15
N ARG A 128 -21.60 -5.80 -3.31
CA ARG A 128 -21.99 -4.40 -3.59
C ARG A 128 -23.22 -4.27 -4.49
#